data_AF-A0A6M2CQP8-F1
#
_entry.id   AF-A0A6M2CQP8-F1
#
_cell.length_a   1.000
_cell.length_b   1.000
_cell.length_c   1.000
_cell.angle_alpha   90.00
_cell.angle_beta   90.00
_cell.angle_gamma   90.00
#
_symmetry.space_group_name_H-M   'P 1'
#
loop_
_entity.id
_entity.type
_entity.pdbx_description
1 polymer ?
#
loop_
_entity_poly.entity_id
_entity_poly.type
_entity_poly.pdbx_seq_one_letter_code
_entity_poly.pdbx_strand_id
1 'polypeptide(L)'
;MSCSPKPLYRSMFNGGPGQDVLKRVKRMKVKAGAKTFFFKLHSGTLPAKQWLSDKGIDVPWTTNCLLCKTPETIDHVFIHCWDAVFHWDILQRTLKKDLPITSHGIRFLCVDNEDAIPYDMVMLISFHSNWQTTMAYRLDQNMRPVRENFIANMRYITEVYKQEEEPPS
;
A
#
# COMPACT_ATOMS: atom_id res chain seq x y z
N MET A 1 20.83 29.32 18.26
CA MET A 1 20.43 28.80 16.92
C MET A 1 20.40 27.28 16.98
N SER A 2 19.23 26.64 17.07
CA SER A 2 19.16 25.17 17.15
C SER A 2 19.26 24.56 15.76
N CYS A 3 20.44 24.00 15.43
CA CYS A 3 20.72 23.26 14.21
C CYS A 3 20.35 21.77 14.41
N SER A 4 19.07 21.45 14.30
CA SER A 4 18.63 20.06 14.10
C SER A 4 17.43 20.08 13.16
N PRO A 5 17.50 19.41 11.99
CA PRO A 5 16.36 19.34 11.09
C PRO A 5 15.20 18.71 11.85
N LYS A 6 14.00 19.30 11.73
CA LYS A 6 12.78 18.72 12.32
C LYS A 6 12.71 17.26 11.87
N PRO A 7 12.52 16.29 12.78
CA PRO A 7 12.31 14.91 12.38
C PRO A 7 11.19 14.85 11.36
N LEU A 8 11.46 14.29 10.19
CA LEU A 8 10.48 14.12 9.10
C LEU A 8 9.27 13.27 9.53
N TYR A 9 9.31 12.67 10.73
CA TYR A 9 8.20 11.94 11.33
C TYR A 9 7.09 12.83 11.92
N ARG A 10 7.21 14.17 11.91
CA ARG A 10 5.99 14.99 11.99
C ARG A 10 5.24 14.82 10.68
N SER A 11 4.38 13.80 10.64
CA SER A 11 3.46 13.55 9.53
C SER A 11 2.74 14.86 9.22
N MET A 12 2.50 15.14 7.94
CA MET A 12 1.68 16.28 7.51
C MET A 12 0.25 16.23 8.10
N PHE A 13 -0.12 15.16 8.81
CA PHE A 13 -1.45 14.85 9.30
C PHE A 13 -1.49 14.66 10.83
N ASN A 14 -0.67 15.40 11.57
CA ASN A 14 -0.63 15.33 13.03
C ASN A 14 -2.02 15.66 13.63
N GLY A 15 -2.66 14.70 14.29
CA GLY A 15 -3.98 14.86 14.91
C GLY A 15 -5.20 14.40 14.09
N GLY A 16 -5.01 13.85 12.89
CA GLY A 16 -6.09 13.23 12.09
C GLY A 16 -6.44 11.79 12.53
N PRO A 17 -7.55 11.20 12.02
CA PRO A 17 -7.90 9.80 12.28
C PRO A 17 -6.77 8.82 11.85
N GLY A 18 -6.78 7.60 12.39
CA GLY A 18 -5.84 6.53 11.99
C GLY A 18 -4.44 6.59 12.62
N GLN A 19 -4.23 7.33 13.72
CA GLN A 19 -2.92 7.40 14.41
C GLN A 19 -2.46 6.04 14.99
N ASP A 20 -3.38 5.10 15.18
CA ASP A 20 -3.09 3.76 15.67
C ASP A 20 -2.70 2.77 14.55
N VAL A 21 -2.58 3.23 13.30
CA VAL A 21 -2.39 2.37 12.12
C VAL A 21 -1.22 1.40 12.24
N LEU A 22 -0.09 1.82 12.81
CA LEU A 22 1.06 0.94 13.00
C LEU A 22 0.75 -0.18 14.01
N LYS A 23 -0.05 0.09 15.04
CA LYS A 23 -0.54 -0.93 15.98
C LYS A 23 -1.49 -1.89 15.28
N ARG A 24 -2.42 -1.38 14.45
CA ARG A 24 -3.34 -2.20 13.65
C ARG A 24 -2.59 -3.12 12.70
N VAL A 25 -1.72 -2.57 11.85
CA VAL A 25 -0.91 -3.33 10.87
C VAL A 25 0.00 -4.35 11.54
N LYS A 26 0.55 -4.05 12.73
CA LYS A 26 1.33 -5.02 13.50
C LYS A 26 0.49 -6.26 13.85
N ARG A 27 -0.78 -6.07 14.26
CA ARG A 27 -1.71 -7.14 14.65
C ARG A 27 -2.27 -7.93 13.46
N MET A 28 -2.34 -7.34 12.27
CA MET A 28 -2.87 -8.00 11.07
C MET A 28 -2.10 -9.28 10.72
N LYS A 29 -2.83 -10.32 10.30
CA LYS A 29 -2.32 -11.64 9.90
C LYS A 29 -1.90 -11.67 8.42
N VAL A 30 -1.05 -10.72 8.06
CA VAL A 30 -0.53 -10.57 6.69
C VAL A 30 0.94 -10.93 6.61
N LYS A 31 1.44 -11.24 5.40
CA LYS A 31 2.86 -11.52 5.16
C LYS A 31 3.75 -10.38 5.68
N ALA A 32 4.94 -10.71 6.20
CA ALA A 32 5.91 -9.73 6.70
C ALA A 32 6.30 -8.68 5.64
N GLY A 33 6.33 -9.07 4.36
CA GLY A 33 6.56 -8.16 3.23
C GLY A 33 5.52 -7.04 3.16
N ALA A 34 4.23 -7.34 3.37
CA ALA A 34 3.16 -6.35 3.37
C ALA A 34 3.30 -5.36 4.54
N LYS A 35 3.69 -5.83 5.72
CA LYS A 35 3.95 -4.96 6.89
C LYS A 35 5.13 -4.02 6.64
N THR A 36 6.22 -4.56 6.07
CA THR A 36 7.42 -3.78 5.74
C THR A 36 7.14 -2.74 4.66
N PHE A 37 6.39 -3.15 3.63
CA PHE A 37 5.89 -2.25 2.60
C PHE A 37 5.09 -1.10 3.21
N PHE A 38 4.11 -1.42 4.06
CA PHE A 38 3.25 -0.40 4.64
C PHE A 38 4.00 0.56 5.54
N PHE A 39 4.94 0.07 6.35
CA PHE A 39 5.78 0.92 7.17
C PHE A 39 6.50 1.97 6.30
N LYS A 40 7.10 1.56 5.17
CA LYS A 40 7.75 2.47 4.23
C LYS A 40 6.78 3.45 3.57
N LEU A 41 5.57 3.01 3.22
CA LEU A 41 4.52 3.87 2.66
C LEU A 41 4.11 4.95 3.68
N HIS A 42 3.81 4.53 4.91
CA HIS A 42 3.42 5.39 6.02
C HIS A 42 4.51 6.42 6.37
N SER A 43 5.77 5.99 6.45
CA SER A 43 6.91 6.86 6.77
C SER A 43 7.37 7.75 5.61
N GLY A 44 6.78 7.61 4.42
CA GLY A 44 7.20 8.36 3.24
C GLY A 44 8.60 7.99 2.73
N THR A 45 9.01 6.74 2.94
CA THR A 45 10.32 6.19 2.53
C THR A 45 10.16 5.05 1.52
N LEU A 46 8.98 4.92 0.92
CA LEU A 46 8.75 3.95 -0.16
C LEU A 46 9.44 4.47 -1.43
N PRO A 47 10.28 3.65 -2.11
CA PRO A 47 11.15 4.12 -3.19
C PRO A 47 10.40 4.24 -4.52
N ALA A 48 9.42 5.14 -4.59
CA ALA A 48 8.86 5.61 -5.86
C ALA A 48 9.96 6.30 -6.69
N LYS A 49 9.90 6.24 -8.03
CA LYS A 49 10.99 6.79 -8.85
C LYS A 49 11.22 8.28 -8.62
N GLN A 50 10.15 9.07 -8.48
CA GLN A 50 10.30 10.49 -8.18
C GLN A 50 11.01 10.71 -6.84
N TRP A 51 10.65 9.93 -5.82
CA TRP A 51 11.30 10.00 -4.50
C TRP A 51 12.79 9.66 -4.56
N LEU A 52 13.20 8.69 -5.39
CA LEU A 52 14.61 8.33 -5.58
C LEU A 52 15.38 9.49 -6.23
N SER A 53 14.82 10.07 -7.29
CA SER A 53 15.39 11.24 -7.98
C SER A 53 15.54 12.44 -7.04
N ASP A 54 14.50 12.75 -6.25
CA ASP A 54 14.52 13.84 -5.25
C ASP A 54 15.57 13.62 -4.16
N LYS A 55 16.02 12.38 -3.94
CA LYS A 55 17.11 12.02 -3.02
C LYS A 55 18.49 11.97 -3.68
N GLY A 56 18.59 12.33 -4.96
CA GLY A 56 19.83 12.24 -5.73
C GLY A 56 20.29 10.81 -6.01
N ILE A 57 19.38 9.83 -5.89
CA ILE A 57 19.65 8.44 -6.27
C ILE A 57 19.35 8.33 -7.76
N ASP A 58 20.31 7.80 -8.51
CA ASP A 58 20.15 7.60 -9.96
C ASP A 58 18.99 6.65 -10.27
N VAL A 59 18.12 7.08 -11.18
CA VAL A 59 16.96 6.31 -11.65
C VAL A 59 17.15 6.05 -13.12
N PRO A 60 17.39 4.78 -13.53
CA PRO A 60 17.61 4.46 -14.93
C PRO A 60 16.44 4.89 -15.81
N TRP A 61 16.77 5.41 -16.99
CA TRP A 61 15.89 5.73 -18.12
C TRP A 61 14.91 6.88 -17.89
N THR A 62 14.04 6.77 -16.88
CA THR A 62 12.99 7.77 -16.63
C THR A 62 12.42 7.65 -15.22
N THR A 63 12.06 8.80 -14.65
CA THR A 63 11.27 8.89 -13.40
C THR A 63 9.77 8.71 -13.61
N ASN A 64 9.34 8.56 -14.87
CA ASN A 64 7.93 8.39 -15.20
C ASN A 64 7.45 6.94 -15.05
N CYS A 65 6.16 6.81 -14.78
CA CYS A 65 5.44 5.56 -14.81
C CYS A 65 5.46 4.98 -16.24
N LEU A 66 5.71 3.69 -16.35
CA LEU A 66 5.81 3.02 -17.65
C LEU A 66 4.46 2.95 -18.39
N LEU A 67 3.34 2.91 -17.65
CA LEU A 67 2.00 2.85 -18.21
C LEU A 67 1.46 4.24 -18.57
N CYS A 68 1.49 5.17 -17.62
CA CYS A 68 0.85 6.48 -17.78
C CYS A 68 1.75 7.57 -18.35
N LYS A 69 3.08 7.33 -18.43
CA LYS A 69 4.08 8.29 -18.92
C LYS A 69 4.16 9.62 -18.16
N THR A 70 3.63 9.66 -16.93
CA THR A 70 3.70 10.80 -16.00
C THR A 70 4.64 10.49 -14.82
N PRO A 71 5.10 11.49 -14.05
CA PRO A 71 5.99 11.26 -12.92
C PRO A 71 5.45 10.22 -11.93
N GLU A 72 6.28 9.23 -11.60
CA GLU A 72 5.88 8.13 -10.73
C GLU A 72 6.02 8.54 -9.25
N THR A 73 4.97 9.17 -8.73
CA THR A 73 4.81 9.53 -7.31
C THR A 73 4.02 8.47 -6.55
N ILE A 74 3.99 8.56 -5.21
CA ILE A 74 3.16 7.68 -4.37
C ILE A 74 1.68 7.79 -4.75
N ASP A 75 1.18 9.02 -4.87
CA ASP A 75 -0.22 9.26 -5.25
C ASP A 75 -0.48 8.75 -6.67
N HIS A 76 0.47 8.90 -7.59
CA HIS A 76 0.34 8.30 -8.91
C HIS A 76 0.21 6.78 -8.81
N VAL A 77 1.15 6.07 -8.19
CA VAL A 77 1.16 4.60 -8.14
C VAL A 77 -0.09 4.02 -7.50
N PHE A 78 -0.60 4.61 -6.41
CA PHE A 78 -1.68 4.02 -5.63
C PHE A 78 -3.08 4.60 -5.88
N ILE A 79 -3.18 5.78 -6.50
CA ILE A 79 -4.46 6.48 -6.70
C ILE A 79 -4.73 6.71 -8.19
N HIS A 80 -3.75 7.18 -8.95
CA HIS A 80 -4.00 7.69 -10.31
C HIS A 80 -3.50 6.81 -11.47
N CYS A 81 -2.65 5.81 -11.19
CA CYS A 81 -2.17 4.88 -12.19
C CYS A 81 -3.32 4.00 -12.68
N TRP A 82 -3.33 3.65 -13.97
CA TRP A 82 -4.39 2.80 -14.55
C TRP A 82 -4.60 1.51 -13.77
N ASP A 83 -3.51 0.81 -13.40
CA ASP A 83 -3.59 -0.40 -12.58
C ASP A 83 -4.28 -0.17 -11.24
N ALA A 84 -4.02 0.97 -10.60
CA ALA A 84 -4.65 1.33 -9.33
C ALA A 84 -6.14 1.62 -9.53
N VAL A 85 -6.46 2.48 -10.49
CA VAL A 85 -7.84 2.91 -10.78
C VAL A 85 -8.72 1.71 -11.11
N PHE A 86 -8.28 0.83 -12.00
CA PHE A 86 -9.05 -0.36 -12.36
C PHE A 86 -9.20 -1.33 -11.18
N HIS A 87 -8.15 -1.55 -10.39
CA HIS A 87 -8.22 -2.41 -9.21
C HIS A 87 -9.22 -1.87 -8.17
N TRP A 88 -9.15 -0.57 -7.85
CA TRP A 88 -10.05 0.05 -6.89
C TRP A 88 -11.50 0.09 -7.36
N ASP A 89 -11.74 0.40 -8.63
CA ASP A 89 -13.10 0.38 -9.20
C ASP A 89 -13.75 -1.00 -9.06
N ILE A 90 -13.04 -2.06 -9.46
CA ILE A 90 -13.51 -3.44 -9.34
C ILE A 90 -13.72 -3.82 -7.86
N LEU A 91 -12.75 -3.49 -6.99
CA LEU A 91 -12.79 -3.89 -5.60
C LEU A 91 -13.93 -3.20 -4.84
N GLN A 92 -14.11 -1.88 -5.00
CA GLN A 92 -15.17 -1.13 -4.33
C GLN A 92 -16.56 -1.59 -4.78
N ARG A 93 -16.76 -1.88 -6.08
CA ARG A 93 -18.02 -2.45 -6.60
C ARG A 93 -18.28 -3.84 -6.02
N THR A 94 -17.25 -4.66 -5.88
CA THR A 94 -17.35 -6.02 -5.31
C THR A 94 -17.72 -5.97 -3.83
N LEU A 95 -17.10 -5.06 -3.06
CA LEU A 95 -17.35 -4.89 -1.63
C LEU A 95 -18.61 -4.06 -1.33
N LYS A 96 -19.17 -3.38 -2.34
CA LYS A 96 -20.24 -2.38 -2.19
C LYS A 96 -19.91 -1.33 -1.14
N LYS A 97 -18.64 -0.92 -1.07
CA LYS A 97 -18.10 0.01 -0.07
C LYS A 97 -17.24 1.05 -0.75
N ASP A 98 -17.46 2.32 -0.40
CA ASP A 98 -16.58 3.42 -0.78
C ASP A 98 -15.37 3.44 0.16
N LEU A 99 -14.17 3.29 -0.40
CA LEU A 99 -12.92 3.25 0.34
C LEU A 99 -12.20 4.59 0.19
N PRO A 100 -11.52 5.08 1.24
CA PRO A 100 -10.86 6.39 1.21
C PRO A 100 -9.54 6.33 0.41
N ILE A 101 -9.62 6.28 -0.92
CA ILE A 101 -8.45 6.27 -1.82
C ILE A 101 -7.92 7.70 -2.01
N THR A 102 -7.42 8.27 -0.92
CA THR A 102 -6.82 9.63 -0.87
C THR A 102 -5.40 9.56 -0.35
N SER A 103 -4.58 10.60 -0.58
CA SER A 103 -3.18 10.62 -0.10
C SER A 103 -3.07 10.43 1.43
N HIS A 104 -4.09 10.89 2.18
CA HIS A 104 -4.20 10.59 3.60
C HIS A 104 -4.63 9.12 3.84
N GLY A 105 -5.70 8.67 3.21
CA GLY A 105 -6.25 7.32 3.40
C GLY A 105 -5.25 6.21 3.10
N ILE A 106 -4.43 6.35 2.04
CA ILE A 106 -3.40 5.35 1.71
C ILE A 106 -2.29 5.24 2.76
N ARG A 107 -2.01 6.30 3.52
CA ARG A 107 -0.93 6.34 4.53
C ARG A 107 -1.39 5.93 5.93
N PHE A 108 -2.67 6.06 6.22
CA PHE A 108 -3.23 5.85 7.56
C PHE A 108 -4.32 4.78 7.63
N LEU A 109 -4.75 4.24 6.50
CA LEU A 109 -5.84 3.25 6.41
C LEU A 109 -7.06 3.73 7.21
N CYS A 110 -7.48 4.98 6.98
CA CYS A 110 -8.57 5.65 7.69
C CYS A 110 -9.94 5.16 7.21
N VAL A 111 -10.17 3.85 7.30
CA VAL A 111 -11.42 3.18 6.98
C VAL A 111 -11.91 2.46 8.24
N ASP A 112 -13.22 2.51 8.46
CA ASP A 112 -13.86 1.78 9.54
C ASP A 112 -14.09 0.33 9.12
N ASN A 113 -13.81 -0.59 10.04
CA ASN A 113 -14.14 -2.00 9.86
C ASN A 113 -15.59 -2.21 10.31
N GLU A 114 -16.44 -2.67 9.38
CA GLU A 114 -17.89 -2.86 9.59
C GLU A 114 -18.23 -4.34 9.43
N ASP A 115 -19.25 -4.83 10.15
CA ASP A 115 -19.76 -6.21 10.03
C ASP A 115 -18.67 -7.30 10.11
N ALA A 116 -17.66 -7.10 10.96
CA ALA A 116 -16.48 -7.94 11.11
C ALA A 116 -15.57 -8.04 9.86
N ILE A 117 -15.81 -7.23 8.82
CA ILE A 117 -14.99 -7.16 7.62
C ILE A 117 -13.78 -6.23 7.90
N PRO A 118 -12.54 -6.74 7.81
CA PRO A 118 -11.34 -5.93 8.05
C PRO A 118 -10.96 -5.13 6.79
N TYR A 119 -11.72 -4.08 6.47
CA TYR A 119 -11.47 -3.22 5.31
C TYR A 119 -10.08 -2.59 5.30
N ASP A 120 -9.55 -2.25 6.47
CA ASP A 120 -8.17 -1.74 6.59
C ASP A 120 -7.12 -2.76 6.12
N MET A 121 -7.32 -4.04 6.43
CA MET A 121 -6.47 -5.14 5.94
C MET A 121 -6.65 -5.34 4.44
N VAL A 122 -7.88 -5.28 3.92
CA VAL A 122 -8.17 -5.39 2.49
C VAL A 122 -7.50 -4.27 1.69
N MET A 123 -7.57 -3.03 2.21
CA MET A 123 -6.85 -1.89 1.65
C MET A 123 -5.34 -2.11 1.66
N LEU A 124 -4.77 -2.51 2.80
CA LEU A 124 -3.34 -2.80 2.93
C LEU A 124 -2.86 -3.80 1.87
N ILE A 125 -3.58 -4.91 1.72
CA ILE A 125 -3.22 -5.95 0.75
C ILE A 125 -3.36 -5.46 -0.69
N SER A 126 -4.36 -4.64 -0.98
CA SER A 126 -4.52 -4.01 -2.29
C SER A 126 -3.35 -3.10 -2.64
N PHE A 127 -2.92 -2.23 -1.71
CA PHE A 127 -1.73 -1.39 -1.92
C PHE A 127 -0.46 -2.23 -2.10
N HIS A 128 -0.28 -3.26 -1.27
CA HIS A 128 0.88 -4.14 -1.38
C HIS A 128 0.92 -4.87 -2.74
N SER A 129 -0.22 -5.40 -3.19
CA SER A 129 -0.33 -6.08 -4.48
C SER A 129 -0.07 -5.15 -5.66
N ASN A 130 -0.54 -3.90 -5.60
CA ASN A 130 -0.23 -2.88 -6.60
C ASN A 130 1.28 -2.57 -6.62
N TRP A 131 1.89 -2.43 -5.44
CA TRP A 131 3.33 -2.23 -5.35
C TRP A 131 4.13 -3.40 -5.92
N GLN A 132 3.71 -4.65 -5.67
CA GLN A 132 4.35 -5.84 -6.26
C GLN A 132 4.33 -5.79 -7.79
N THR A 133 3.19 -5.43 -8.38
CA THR A 133 3.05 -5.26 -9.83
C THR A 133 3.94 -4.12 -10.35
N THR A 134 3.95 -2.97 -9.66
CA THR A 134 4.83 -1.83 -10.00
C THR A 134 6.30 -2.23 -9.97
N MET A 135 6.74 -3.01 -8.98
CA MET A 135 8.13 -3.49 -8.91
C MET A 135 8.45 -4.48 -10.02
N ALA A 136 7.51 -5.38 -10.36
CA ALA A 136 7.70 -6.33 -11.46
C ALA A 136 7.94 -5.62 -12.80
N TYR A 137 7.16 -4.56 -13.08
CA TYR A 137 7.37 -3.71 -14.26
C TYR A 137 8.78 -3.09 -14.32
N ARG A 138 9.32 -2.67 -13.17
CA ARG A 138 10.65 -2.04 -13.12
C ARG A 138 11.79 -3.04 -13.35
N LEU A 139 11.59 -4.28 -12.93
CA LEU A 139 12.61 -5.33 -13.01
C LEU A 139 12.52 -6.14 -14.31
N ASP A 140 11.58 -5.80 -15.21
CA ASP A 140 11.24 -6.58 -16.41
C ASP A 140 11.02 -8.08 -16.08
N GLN A 141 10.45 -8.34 -14.91
CA GLN A 141 10.17 -9.69 -14.42
C GLN A 141 8.74 -10.09 -14.75
N ASN A 142 8.51 -11.40 -14.91
CA ASN A 142 7.21 -12.02 -15.22
C ASN A 142 6.06 -11.34 -14.46
N MET A 143 5.41 -10.42 -15.16
CA MET A 143 4.54 -9.42 -14.57
C MET A 143 3.22 -10.06 -14.20
N ARG A 144 2.86 -9.99 -12.91
CA ARG A 144 1.54 -10.37 -12.45
C ARG A 144 0.66 -9.13 -12.31
N PRO A 145 -0.54 -9.10 -12.89
CA PRO A 145 -1.53 -8.05 -12.65
C PRO A 145 -1.84 -7.87 -11.17
N VAL A 146 -2.25 -6.66 -10.77
CA VAL A 146 -2.58 -6.32 -9.37
C VAL A 146 -3.59 -7.31 -8.78
N ARG A 147 -4.60 -7.67 -9.57
CA ARG A 147 -5.64 -8.64 -9.21
C ARG A 147 -5.06 -10.01 -8.83
N GLU A 148 -4.09 -10.52 -9.58
CA GLU A 148 -3.50 -11.83 -9.29
C GLU A 148 -2.67 -11.81 -8.00
N ASN A 149 -1.86 -10.76 -7.81
CA ASN A 149 -1.14 -10.55 -6.56
C ASN A 149 -2.11 -10.42 -5.37
N PHE A 150 -3.22 -9.71 -5.55
CA PHE A 150 -4.26 -9.55 -4.54
C PHE A 150 -4.89 -10.89 -4.16
N ILE A 151 -5.34 -11.68 -5.14
CA ILE A 151 -5.92 -13.02 -4.91
C ILE A 151 -4.92 -13.92 -4.20
N ALA A 152 -3.64 -13.92 -4.62
CA ALA A 152 -2.61 -14.73 -3.98
C ALA A 152 -2.36 -14.33 -2.51
N ASN A 153 -2.40 -13.03 -2.20
CA ASN A 153 -2.27 -12.56 -0.82
C ASN A 153 -3.53 -12.86 0.01
N MET A 154 -4.73 -12.76 -0.57
CA MET A 154 -5.97 -13.12 0.12
C MET A 154 -6.05 -14.61 0.43
N ARG A 155 -5.64 -15.49 -0.51
CA ARG A 155 -5.56 -16.95 -0.27
C ARG A 155 -4.67 -17.28 0.93
N TYR A 156 -3.48 -16.68 1.00
CA TYR A 156 -2.60 -16.82 2.15
C TYR A 156 -3.29 -16.41 3.46
N ILE A 157 -4.02 -15.28 3.47
CA ILE A 157 -4.71 -14.82 4.68
C ILE A 157 -5.78 -15.83 5.09
N THR A 158 -6.60 -16.31 4.14
CA THR A 158 -7.60 -17.34 4.40
C THR A 158 -6.99 -18.62 4.96
N GLU A 159 -5.85 -19.08 4.44
CA GLU A 159 -5.13 -20.24 4.96
C GLU A 159 -4.67 -20.03 6.41
N VAL A 160 -4.12 -18.86 6.73
CA VAL A 160 -3.68 -18.52 8.09
C VAL A 160 -4.86 -18.54 9.08
N TYR A 161 -6.01 -17.98 8.70
CA TYR A 161 -7.19 -18.00 9.57
C TYR A 161 -7.76 -19.41 9.76
N LYS A 162 -7.79 -20.24 8.70
CA LYS A 162 -8.23 -21.63 8.81
C LYS A 162 -7.39 -22.46 9.78
N GLN A 163 -6.08 -22.25 9.79
CA GLN A 163 -5.17 -22.93 10.72
C GLN A 163 -5.41 -22.54 12.19
N GLU A 164 -6.00 -21.38 12.47
CA GLU A 164 -6.35 -20.95 13.82
C GLU A 164 -7.70 -21.52 14.29
N GLU A 165 -8.59 -21.89 13.36
CA GLU A 165 -9.87 -22.53 13.67
C GLU A 165 -9.73 -24.03 13.99
N GLU A 166 -8.66 -24.67 13.50
CA GLU A 166 -8.33 -26.05 13.85
C GLU A 166 -7.77 -26.10 15.30
N PRO A 167 -8.38 -26.87 16.22
CA PRO A 167 -7.85 -27.00 17.58
C PRO A 167 -6.44 -27.62 17.55
N PRO A 168 -5.54 -27.22 18.45
CA PRO A 168 -4.20 -27.80 18.52
C PRO A 168 -4.32 -29.32 18.73
N SER A 169 -3.72 -30.07 17.82
CA SER A 169 -3.63 -31.54 17.86
C SER A 169 -2.72 -32.05 18.97
#